data_AF-A0A2S8GUP2-F1
#
_entry.id   AF-A0A2S8GUP2-F1
#
_cell.length_a   1.000
_cell.length_b   1.000
_cell.length_c   1.000
_cell.angle_alpha   90.00
_cell.angle_beta   90.00
_cell.angle_gamma   90.00
#
_symmetry.space_group_name_H-M   'P 1'
#
loop_
_entity.id
_entity.type
_entity.pdbx_description
1 polymer ?
#
loop_
_entity_poly.entity_id
_entity_poly.type
_entity_poly.pdbx_seq_one_letter_code
_entity_poly.pdbx_strand_id
1 'polypeptide(L)'
;MPRQPLNSKHPRFDVSLGNESTALFISSGKVKSQLDCTTAGLTPAATGEQLIYVQLDEDNGITARLVFGKLNKQEEDEWFERGSRVLDLRDGVLVACGGNAYVSNENDDKTLKDEYEDYYQEFIVPPGRYLVTVYTHVPSMNGFRLTKSDGWEGYLAYYRKTRRKKMPSWIYEYAELEGENTADVAEDRTEEDDGVDRIGFVVQVLPAGKKPKISGLAKNLSLSMETRVPANCPLGIKPIGIESDMATPEEEAELEREERKEAKARFGDPKDLAEHFQPFAEALFQQQFEAASEYFIESLRQEAIQYMTVRRMRRRKWEPLHSIWLDRGKENLPSWRSNFEKSENLFAPDSVTESNYLGDVRCEYGSSRAYASGKINRYLIVDAPIVDTPTGPRLAGIYFSS
;
A
#
# COMPACT_ATOMS: atom_id res chain seq x y z
N MET A 1 -5.15 -21.18 -12.82
CA MET A 1 -5.23 -20.45 -14.13
C MET A 1 -4.92 -21.33 -15.36
N PRO A 2 -5.58 -21.10 -16.52
CA PRO A 2 -5.23 -21.77 -17.77
C PRO A 2 -3.88 -21.27 -18.31
N ARG A 3 -3.08 -22.19 -18.87
CA ARG A 3 -1.80 -21.84 -19.50
C ARG A 3 -2.03 -21.08 -20.80
N GLN A 4 -1.31 -19.97 -20.99
CA GLN A 4 -1.42 -19.16 -22.20
C GLN A 4 -0.29 -19.49 -23.20
N PRO A 5 -0.56 -19.63 -24.51
CA PRO A 5 0.48 -19.95 -25.48
C PRO A 5 1.32 -18.72 -25.81
N LEU A 6 2.62 -18.70 -25.49
CA LEU A 6 3.56 -17.62 -25.81
C LEU A 6 4.50 -18.06 -26.96
N ASN A 7 4.24 -17.58 -28.17
CA ASN A 7 4.97 -17.99 -29.38
C ASN A 7 4.81 -16.95 -30.51
N SER A 8 5.32 -17.24 -31.71
CA SER A 8 5.26 -16.29 -32.84
C SER A 8 3.84 -15.89 -33.29
N LYS A 9 2.81 -16.70 -33.02
CA LYS A 9 1.41 -16.36 -33.34
C LYS A 9 0.75 -15.54 -32.22
N HIS A 10 1.22 -15.70 -31.00
CA HIS A 10 0.77 -14.98 -29.82
C HIS A 10 2.01 -14.41 -29.10
N PRO A 11 2.63 -13.37 -29.69
CA PRO A 11 3.96 -12.95 -29.28
C PRO A 11 3.95 -12.10 -28.02
N ARG A 12 2.78 -11.69 -27.51
CA ARG A 12 2.66 -10.64 -26.50
C ARG A 12 1.49 -10.94 -25.56
N PHE A 13 1.76 -10.87 -24.26
CA PHE A 13 0.77 -11.00 -23.20
C PHE A 13 1.10 -10.05 -22.07
N ASP A 14 0.08 -9.42 -21.52
CA ASP A 14 0.20 -8.58 -20.34
C ASP A 14 -0.43 -9.33 -19.18
N VAL A 15 0.23 -9.25 -18.01
CA VAL A 15 -0.22 -9.89 -16.78
C VAL A 15 -0.18 -8.89 -15.63
N SER A 16 -1.18 -8.97 -14.76
CA SER A 16 -1.14 -8.42 -13.41
C SER A 16 -0.78 -9.56 -12.46
N LEU A 17 0.22 -9.36 -11.61
CA LEU A 17 0.72 -10.36 -10.68
C LEU A 17 0.71 -9.77 -9.27
N GLY A 18 0.14 -10.48 -8.30
CA GLY A 18 0.41 -10.23 -6.88
C GLY A 18 1.90 -10.37 -6.57
N ASN A 19 2.36 -9.80 -5.45
CA ASN A 19 3.76 -9.86 -5.02
C ASN A 19 3.83 -9.90 -3.49
N GLU A 20 4.53 -10.89 -2.94
CA GLU A 20 4.64 -11.09 -1.48
C GLU A 20 6.08 -11.08 -0.97
N SER A 21 7.09 -10.89 -1.83
CA SER A 21 8.50 -10.98 -1.41
C SER A 21 9.47 -10.01 -2.07
N THR A 22 9.00 -8.82 -2.47
CA THR A 22 9.85 -7.76 -3.08
C THR A 22 10.69 -8.29 -4.26
N ALA A 23 10.09 -9.15 -5.08
CA ALA A 23 10.82 -9.88 -6.10
C ALA A 23 9.98 -10.18 -7.34
N LEU A 24 10.62 -10.21 -8.50
CA LEU A 24 10.05 -10.76 -9.73
C LEU A 24 10.86 -11.99 -10.14
N PHE A 25 10.21 -13.15 -10.17
CA PHE A 25 10.79 -14.43 -10.55
C PHE A 25 10.33 -14.81 -11.96
N ILE A 26 11.30 -15.09 -12.85
CA ILE A 26 11.05 -15.67 -14.18
C ILE A 26 11.73 -17.04 -14.23
N SER A 27 10.96 -18.11 -14.38
CA SER A 27 11.48 -19.48 -14.20
C SER A 27 10.96 -20.48 -15.22
N SER A 28 11.61 -21.64 -15.27
CA SER A 28 11.07 -22.86 -15.87
C SER A 28 9.94 -23.42 -15.00
N GLY A 29 8.95 -24.10 -15.59
CA GLY A 29 7.93 -24.83 -14.83
C GLY A 29 8.50 -25.97 -13.96
N LYS A 30 9.71 -26.45 -14.27
CA LYS A 30 10.38 -27.50 -13.49
C LYS A 30 10.69 -27.14 -12.04
N VAL A 31 10.79 -25.86 -11.69
CA VAL A 31 11.17 -25.45 -10.32
C VAL A 31 9.97 -25.23 -9.39
N LYS A 32 8.75 -25.57 -9.84
CA LYS A 32 7.53 -25.45 -9.05
C LYS A 32 7.69 -26.14 -7.68
N SER A 33 7.47 -25.38 -6.60
CA SER A 33 7.52 -25.83 -5.21
C SER A 33 8.76 -26.65 -4.82
N GLN A 34 9.93 -26.31 -5.36
CA GLN A 34 11.16 -27.10 -5.17
C GLN A 34 12.29 -26.35 -4.48
N LEU A 35 12.18 -25.03 -4.35
CA LEU A 35 13.30 -24.20 -3.90
C LEU A 35 13.08 -23.74 -2.45
N ASP A 36 14.13 -23.87 -1.65
CA ASP A 36 14.29 -23.06 -0.45
C ASP A 36 14.63 -21.62 -0.89
N CYS A 37 13.82 -20.65 -0.47
CA CYS A 37 13.93 -19.26 -0.92
C CYS A 37 15.01 -18.46 -0.19
N THR A 38 15.96 -19.12 0.47
CA THR A 38 17.22 -18.51 0.89
C THR A 38 18.18 -18.30 -0.29
N THR A 39 19.18 -17.42 -0.14
CA THR A 39 20.25 -17.27 -1.14
C THR A 39 20.94 -18.61 -1.45
N ALA A 40 21.14 -19.47 -0.45
CA ALA A 40 21.74 -20.79 -0.68
C ALA A 40 20.83 -21.70 -1.51
N GLY A 41 19.53 -21.75 -1.20
CA GLY A 41 18.56 -22.58 -1.90
C GLY A 41 18.25 -22.12 -3.33
N LEU A 42 18.29 -20.81 -3.60
CA LEU A 42 18.09 -20.26 -4.94
C LEU A 42 19.31 -20.37 -5.86
N THR A 43 20.53 -20.47 -5.30
CA THR A 43 21.79 -20.46 -6.07
C THR A 43 21.83 -21.53 -7.17
N PRO A 44 21.48 -22.81 -6.92
CA PRO A 44 21.52 -23.84 -7.96
C PRO A 44 20.58 -23.54 -9.13
N ALA A 45 19.36 -23.07 -8.86
CA ALA A 45 18.38 -22.75 -9.91
C ALA A 45 18.80 -21.51 -10.70
N ALA A 46 19.25 -20.46 -10.02
CA ALA A 46 19.72 -19.23 -10.64
C ALA A 46 20.94 -19.48 -11.54
N THR A 47 21.93 -20.25 -11.06
CA THR A 47 23.14 -20.57 -11.84
C THR A 47 22.94 -21.65 -12.90
N GLY A 48 21.99 -22.56 -12.68
CA GLY A 48 21.64 -23.67 -13.58
C GLY A 48 20.68 -23.33 -14.72
N GLU A 49 20.48 -22.05 -15.04
CA GLU A 49 19.57 -21.59 -16.12
C GLU A 49 18.09 -21.96 -15.87
N GLN A 50 17.65 -22.07 -14.62
CA GLN A 50 16.25 -22.43 -14.30
C GLN A 50 15.45 -21.27 -13.72
N LEU A 51 16.14 -20.24 -13.24
CA LEU A 51 15.55 -19.11 -12.56
C LEU A 51 16.28 -17.80 -12.89
N ILE A 52 15.50 -16.74 -13.08
CA ILE A 52 15.93 -15.35 -13.05
C ILE A 52 15.18 -14.68 -11.91
N TYR A 53 15.92 -13.98 -11.07
CA TYR A 53 15.39 -13.26 -9.91
C TYR A 53 15.74 -11.78 -10.07
N VAL A 54 14.73 -10.91 -10.02
CA VAL A 54 14.89 -9.45 -10.03
C VAL A 54 14.43 -8.90 -8.70
N GLN A 55 15.29 -8.13 -8.03
CA GLN A 55 14.95 -7.46 -6.77
C GLN A 55 14.03 -6.27 -7.05
N LEU A 56 12.96 -6.19 -6.27
CA LEU A 56 12.02 -5.06 -6.24
C LEU A 56 12.27 -4.21 -4.99
N ASP A 57 11.93 -2.93 -5.07
CA ASP A 57 12.06 -2.00 -3.94
C ASP A 57 10.84 -2.07 -2.98
N GLU A 58 9.71 -2.62 -3.44
CA GLU A 58 8.44 -2.73 -2.69
C GLU A 58 7.75 -4.08 -2.97
N ASP A 59 6.76 -4.42 -2.14
CA ASP A 59 5.92 -5.62 -2.22
C ASP A 59 4.56 -5.38 -2.92
N ASN A 60 4.45 -4.27 -3.66
CA ASN A 60 3.26 -3.97 -4.46
C ASN A 60 3.09 -4.94 -5.66
N GLY A 61 1.84 -5.06 -6.14
CA GLY A 61 1.51 -5.81 -7.35
C GLY A 61 2.29 -5.34 -8.58
N ILE A 62 2.45 -6.23 -9.56
CA ILE A 62 3.30 -6.04 -10.73
C ILE A 62 2.48 -6.17 -12.00
N THR A 63 2.44 -5.12 -12.81
CA THR A 63 2.00 -5.23 -14.21
C THR A 63 3.21 -5.48 -15.11
N ALA A 64 3.25 -6.65 -15.75
CA ALA A 64 4.34 -7.07 -16.62
C ALA A 64 3.85 -7.47 -18.02
N ARG A 65 4.70 -7.26 -19.03
CA ARG A 65 4.47 -7.71 -20.41
C ARG A 65 5.49 -8.75 -20.81
N LEU A 66 5.02 -9.91 -21.27
CA LEU A 66 5.86 -10.94 -21.86
C LEU A 66 5.88 -10.81 -23.37
N VAL A 67 7.07 -10.82 -23.97
CA VAL A 67 7.26 -10.65 -25.42
C VAL A 67 8.10 -11.78 -26.00
N PHE A 68 7.49 -12.65 -26.82
CA PHE A 68 8.19 -13.63 -27.64
C PHE A 68 8.61 -13.01 -28.98
N GLY A 69 9.88 -12.66 -29.12
CA GLY A 69 10.41 -12.02 -30.32
C GLY A 69 10.89 -10.58 -30.09
N LYS A 70 10.66 -9.72 -31.08
CA LYS A 70 11.15 -8.34 -31.07
C LYS A 70 10.26 -7.44 -30.21
N LEU A 71 10.91 -6.56 -29.45
CA LEU A 71 10.25 -5.44 -28.80
C LEU A 71 9.69 -4.45 -29.83
N ASN A 72 8.72 -3.66 -29.42
CA ASN A 72 8.27 -2.51 -30.19
C ASN A 72 9.16 -1.30 -29.87
N LYS A 73 8.99 -0.22 -30.63
CA LYS A 73 9.83 0.96 -30.48
C LYS A 73 9.73 1.61 -29.08
N GLN A 74 8.54 1.66 -28.49
CA GLN A 74 8.36 2.28 -27.17
C GLN A 74 9.04 1.46 -26.07
N GLU A 75 8.90 0.13 -26.13
CA GLU A 75 9.57 -0.80 -25.21
C GLU A 75 11.09 -0.66 -25.29
N GLU A 76 11.64 -0.53 -26.51
CA GLU A 76 13.08 -0.31 -26.73
C GLU A 76 13.55 1.08 -26.25
N ASP A 77 12.73 2.11 -26.42
CA ASP A 77 13.10 3.50 -26.15
C ASP A 77 12.98 3.87 -24.66
N GLU A 78 12.00 3.33 -23.93
CA GLU A 78 11.59 3.83 -22.61
C GLU A 78 12.12 3.05 -21.39
N TRP A 79 12.80 1.91 -21.55
CA TRP A 79 13.40 1.19 -20.42
C TRP A 79 14.55 1.98 -19.78
N PHE A 80 14.69 1.88 -18.45
CA PHE A 80 15.78 2.51 -17.71
C PHE A 80 16.74 1.48 -17.07
N GLU A 81 16.27 0.26 -16.78
CA GLU A 81 17.13 -0.86 -16.41
C GLU A 81 16.95 -2.06 -17.33
N ARG A 82 18.03 -2.83 -17.57
CA ARG A 82 17.99 -4.05 -18.37
C ARG A 82 18.97 -5.10 -17.88
N GLY A 83 18.51 -6.33 -17.75
CA GLY A 83 19.37 -7.49 -17.48
C GLY A 83 18.96 -8.70 -18.30
N SER A 84 19.90 -9.60 -18.61
CA SER A 84 19.61 -10.78 -19.43
C SER A 84 20.27 -12.04 -18.91
N ARG A 85 19.58 -13.18 -18.98
CA ARG A 85 20.10 -14.50 -18.61
C ARG A 85 19.56 -15.56 -19.56
N VAL A 86 20.25 -16.69 -19.63
CA VAL A 86 19.71 -17.86 -20.33
C VAL A 86 18.80 -18.63 -19.40
N LEU A 87 17.66 -19.08 -19.92
CA LEU A 87 16.70 -19.95 -19.26
C LEU A 87 16.51 -21.22 -20.10
N ASP A 88 16.58 -22.38 -19.47
CA ASP A 88 16.34 -23.70 -20.07
C ASP A 88 14.87 -24.07 -19.92
N LEU A 89 14.12 -23.88 -21.00
CA LEU A 89 12.68 -24.12 -21.10
C LEU A 89 12.40 -25.37 -21.94
N ARG A 90 13.25 -26.42 -21.82
CA ARG A 90 13.02 -27.70 -22.50
C ARG A 90 11.76 -28.45 -22.02
N ASP A 91 11.20 -28.05 -20.89
CA ASP A 91 9.87 -28.46 -20.41
C ASP A 91 8.71 -27.76 -21.14
N GLY A 92 8.98 -26.71 -21.92
CA GLY A 92 7.97 -25.96 -22.66
C GLY A 92 7.11 -25.04 -21.79
N VAL A 93 7.52 -24.75 -20.55
CA VAL A 93 6.78 -23.91 -19.62
C VAL A 93 7.66 -22.78 -19.09
N LEU A 94 7.26 -21.55 -19.39
CA LEU A 94 7.80 -20.32 -18.79
C LEU A 94 6.83 -19.84 -17.71
N VAL A 95 7.34 -19.37 -16.59
CA VAL A 95 6.52 -18.81 -15.52
C VAL A 95 7.02 -17.42 -15.17
N ALA A 96 6.09 -16.48 -15.02
CA ALA A 96 6.32 -15.19 -14.39
C ALA A 96 5.58 -15.17 -13.06
N CYS A 97 6.28 -14.82 -11.97
CA CYS A 97 5.73 -14.80 -10.62
C CYS A 97 6.18 -13.51 -9.94
N GLY A 98 5.23 -12.74 -9.41
CA GLY A 98 5.55 -11.75 -8.38
C GLY A 98 5.75 -12.50 -7.08
N GLY A 99 6.85 -12.21 -6.40
CA GLY A 99 7.30 -12.98 -5.26
C GLY A 99 7.82 -14.39 -5.56
N ASN A 100 7.80 -15.25 -4.55
CA ASN A 100 8.39 -16.58 -4.56
C ASN A 100 7.34 -17.69 -4.51
N ALA A 101 6.05 -17.33 -4.55
CA ALA A 101 4.92 -18.22 -4.39
C ALA A 101 5.09 -19.51 -5.21
N TYR A 102 5.36 -19.37 -6.51
CA TYR A 102 5.47 -20.51 -7.43
C TYR A 102 6.64 -21.47 -7.14
N VAL A 103 7.78 -20.95 -6.68
CA VAL A 103 9.02 -21.72 -6.56
C VAL A 103 9.26 -22.25 -5.15
N SER A 104 8.66 -21.63 -4.14
CA SER A 104 8.88 -21.95 -2.72
C SER A 104 8.39 -23.35 -2.37
N ASN A 105 9.26 -24.15 -1.75
CA ASN A 105 8.91 -25.48 -1.22
C ASN A 105 8.04 -25.43 0.05
N GLU A 106 7.83 -24.25 0.62
CA GLU A 106 6.93 -24.03 1.75
C GLU A 106 5.46 -24.02 1.31
N ASN A 107 5.21 -23.78 0.02
CA ASN A 107 3.86 -23.73 -0.55
C ASN A 107 3.48 -25.09 -1.12
N ASP A 108 2.44 -25.70 -0.54
CA ASP A 108 1.81 -26.88 -1.12
C ASP A 108 0.89 -26.53 -2.31
N ASP A 109 0.49 -27.54 -3.08
CA ASP A 109 -0.36 -27.35 -4.26
C ASP A 109 -1.73 -26.73 -3.92
N LYS A 110 -2.22 -26.90 -2.69
CA LYS A 110 -3.51 -26.36 -2.26
C LYS A 110 -3.36 -24.87 -1.95
N THR A 111 -2.36 -24.49 -1.16
CA THR A 111 -2.01 -23.09 -0.87
C THR A 111 -1.74 -22.31 -2.17
N LEU A 112 -1.00 -22.89 -3.11
CA LEU A 112 -0.79 -22.29 -4.43
C LEU A 112 -2.07 -22.00 -5.22
N LYS A 113 -3.10 -22.81 -5.02
CA LYS A 113 -4.36 -22.72 -5.75
C LYS A 113 -5.33 -21.75 -5.08
N ASP A 114 -5.42 -21.81 -3.76
CA ASP A 114 -6.43 -21.09 -2.99
C ASP A 114 -5.97 -19.67 -2.63
N GLU A 115 -4.67 -19.45 -2.43
CA GLU A 115 -4.12 -18.17 -1.91
C GLU A 115 -3.26 -17.43 -2.94
N TYR A 116 -2.56 -18.15 -3.81
CA TYR A 116 -1.54 -17.57 -4.69
C TYR A 116 -1.85 -17.67 -6.18
N GLU A 117 -3.10 -17.94 -6.57
CA GLU A 117 -3.44 -18.09 -7.99
C GLU A 117 -3.11 -16.83 -8.80
N ASP A 118 -3.21 -15.64 -8.20
CA ASP A 118 -2.98 -14.34 -8.86
C ASP A 118 -1.52 -13.86 -8.79
N TYR A 119 -0.62 -14.64 -8.18
CA TYR A 119 0.79 -14.24 -8.01
C TYR A 119 1.68 -14.73 -9.14
N TYR A 120 1.21 -15.68 -9.96
CA TYR A 120 1.97 -16.21 -11.09
C TYR A 120 1.11 -16.51 -12.31
N GLN A 121 1.74 -16.43 -13.48
CA GLN A 121 1.17 -16.87 -14.74
C GLN A 121 2.11 -17.85 -15.45
N GLU A 122 1.57 -19.01 -15.84
CA GLU A 122 2.25 -20.00 -16.66
C GLU A 122 1.99 -19.78 -18.15
N PHE A 123 3.03 -19.92 -18.96
CA PHE A 123 3.01 -19.78 -20.41
C PHE A 123 3.58 -21.02 -21.10
N ILE A 124 2.86 -21.52 -22.11
CA ILE A 124 3.35 -22.59 -22.99
C ILE A 124 4.26 -21.96 -24.04
N VAL A 125 5.53 -22.33 -24.04
CA VAL A 125 6.53 -21.89 -25.02
C VAL A 125 7.06 -23.09 -25.82
N PRO A 126 7.57 -22.89 -27.04
CA PRO A 126 8.26 -23.96 -27.76
C PRO A 126 9.46 -24.48 -26.92
N PRO A 127 9.66 -25.80 -26.74
CA PRO A 127 10.76 -26.31 -25.94
C PRO A 127 12.14 -25.86 -26.46
N GLY A 128 13.00 -25.37 -25.58
CA GLY A 128 14.33 -24.90 -25.97
C GLY A 128 15.07 -24.10 -24.91
N ARG A 129 16.23 -23.55 -25.28
CA ARG A 129 16.99 -22.60 -24.45
C ARG A 129 16.78 -21.19 -24.98
N TYR A 130 16.51 -20.25 -24.08
CA TYR A 130 16.13 -18.88 -24.43
C TYR A 130 17.01 -17.86 -23.72
N LEU A 131 17.41 -16.80 -24.43
CA LEU A 131 17.88 -15.57 -23.81
C LEU A 131 16.65 -14.78 -23.37
N VAL A 132 16.47 -14.71 -22.06
CA VAL A 132 15.41 -13.92 -21.43
C VAL A 132 16.02 -12.61 -20.96
N THR A 133 15.44 -11.50 -21.40
CA THR A 133 15.86 -10.15 -21.02
C THR A 133 14.72 -9.47 -20.29
N VAL A 134 14.99 -9.01 -19.07
CA VAL A 134 14.04 -8.22 -18.27
C VAL A 134 14.42 -6.76 -18.41
N TYR A 135 13.43 -5.94 -18.77
CA TYR A 135 13.53 -4.50 -18.85
C TYR A 135 12.65 -3.89 -17.77
N THR A 136 13.18 -2.96 -16.98
CA THR A 136 12.41 -2.17 -16.03
C THR A 136 12.04 -0.83 -16.67
N HIS A 137 10.78 -0.45 -16.54
CA HIS A 137 10.23 0.82 -16.99
C HIS A 137 9.87 1.71 -15.80
N VAL A 138 9.97 3.02 -16.00
CA VAL A 138 9.88 4.02 -14.92
C VAL A 138 8.59 3.98 -14.12
N PRO A 139 7.38 3.84 -14.70
CA PRO A 139 6.17 3.70 -13.88
C PRO A 139 6.10 2.28 -13.31
N SER A 140 6.95 2.01 -12.31
CA SER A 140 7.04 0.78 -11.54
C SER A 140 7.63 1.10 -10.17
N MET A 141 7.49 0.18 -9.22
CA MET A 141 8.13 0.27 -7.89
C MET A 141 9.65 0.51 -7.93
N ASN A 142 10.34 0.07 -8.98
CA ASN A 142 11.78 0.32 -9.15
C ASN A 142 12.08 1.67 -9.82
N GLY A 143 11.07 2.41 -10.27
CA GLY A 143 11.18 3.65 -11.02
C GLY A 143 12.02 4.72 -10.34
N PHE A 144 11.91 4.83 -9.02
CA PHE A 144 12.70 5.75 -8.20
C PHE A 144 14.21 5.47 -8.22
N ARG A 145 14.65 4.30 -8.68
CA ARG A 145 16.09 4.08 -8.92
C ARG A 145 16.63 5.00 -10.02
N LEU A 146 15.81 5.46 -10.95
CA LEU A 146 16.20 6.43 -11.96
C LEU A 146 16.67 7.75 -11.33
N THR A 147 16.08 8.17 -10.21
CA THR A 147 16.37 9.46 -9.55
C THR A 147 17.76 9.47 -8.89
N LYS A 148 18.37 8.29 -8.71
CA LYS A 148 19.74 8.10 -8.24
C LYS A 148 20.79 8.26 -9.35
N SER A 149 20.37 8.55 -10.58
CA SER A 149 21.29 8.75 -11.71
C SER A 149 22.01 10.09 -11.60
N ASP A 150 23.29 10.13 -12.00
CA ASP A 150 24.07 11.36 -12.04
C ASP A 150 23.39 12.43 -12.93
N GLY A 151 23.20 13.62 -12.38
CA GLY A 151 22.58 14.74 -13.10
C GLY A 151 21.06 14.64 -13.23
N TRP A 152 20.39 13.86 -12.37
CA TRP A 152 18.93 13.90 -12.25
C TRP A 152 18.44 15.28 -11.81
N GLU A 153 17.55 15.89 -12.60
CA GLU A 153 17.02 17.25 -12.38
C GLU A 153 15.56 17.24 -11.89
N GLY A 154 14.96 16.06 -11.66
CA GLY A 154 13.55 15.88 -11.36
C GLY A 154 12.71 15.43 -12.56
N TYR A 155 11.57 14.80 -12.29
CA TYR A 155 10.61 14.31 -13.28
C TYR A 155 10.00 15.45 -14.10
N LEU A 156 9.59 16.56 -13.46
CA LEU A 156 8.97 17.68 -14.19
C LEU A 156 9.97 18.36 -15.12
N ALA A 157 11.19 18.60 -14.64
CA ALA A 157 12.26 19.18 -15.46
C ALA A 157 12.60 18.25 -16.65
N TYR A 158 12.73 16.96 -16.40
CA TYR A 158 13.03 15.96 -17.41
C TYR A 158 11.91 15.85 -18.47
N TYR A 159 10.64 15.84 -18.05
CA TYR A 159 9.50 15.82 -18.96
C TYR A 159 9.47 17.08 -19.83
N ARG A 160 9.51 18.27 -19.22
CA ARG A 160 9.48 19.57 -19.94
C ARG A 160 10.60 19.72 -20.96
N LYS A 161 11.78 19.18 -20.65
CA LYS A 161 12.97 19.21 -21.52
C LYS A 161 12.81 18.32 -22.76
N THR A 162 12.16 17.18 -22.63
CA THR A 162 12.18 16.12 -23.66
C THR A 162 10.84 15.89 -24.35
N ARG A 163 9.74 16.41 -23.80
CA ARG A 163 8.37 16.22 -24.31
C ARG A 163 7.63 17.56 -24.42
N ARG A 164 6.66 17.60 -25.34
CA ARG A 164 5.74 18.73 -25.54
C ARG A 164 4.26 18.31 -25.53
N LYS A 165 3.98 17.06 -25.19
CA LYS A 165 2.62 16.52 -25.14
C LYS A 165 2.00 16.78 -23.77
N LYS A 166 0.76 16.33 -23.56
CA LYS A 166 0.20 16.23 -22.22
C LYS A 166 1.01 15.24 -21.40
N MET A 167 1.23 15.60 -20.13
CA MET A 167 1.99 14.83 -19.16
C MET A 167 1.11 13.73 -18.58
N PRO A 168 1.52 12.46 -18.66
CA PRO A 168 0.83 11.39 -17.94
C PRO A 168 0.68 11.71 -16.45
N SER A 169 -0.47 11.36 -15.86
CA SER A 169 -0.79 11.55 -14.43
C SER A 169 0.31 11.00 -13.51
N TRP A 170 0.80 9.78 -13.78
CA TRP A 170 1.85 9.15 -12.97
C TRP A 170 3.14 9.98 -12.84
N ILE A 171 3.47 10.82 -13.83
CA ILE A 171 4.65 11.70 -13.74
C ILE A 171 4.44 12.79 -12.69
N TYR A 172 3.21 13.31 -12.60
CA TYR A 172 2.83 14.30 -11.60
C TYR A 172 2.92 13.70 -10.20
N GLU A 173 2.37 12.50 -10.00
CA GLU A 173 2.44 11.77 -8.71
C GLU A 173 3.89 11.49 -8.30
N TYR A 174 4.73 11.00 -9.22
CA TYR A 174 6.13 10.73 -8.91
C TYR A 174 6.94 12.00 -8.63
N ALA A 175 6.61 13.10 -9.30
CA ALA A 175 7.19 14.40 -9.01
C ALA A 175 6.82 14.89 -7.61
N GLU A 176 5.55 14.75 -7.21
CA GLU A 176 5.08 15.10 -5.87
C GLU A 176 5.77 14.26 -4.78
N LEU A 177 5.90 12.94 -5.02
CA LEU A 177 6.60 12.03 -4.11
C LEU A 177 8.10 12.37 -3.96
N GLU A 178 8.76 12.86 -5.01
CA GLU A 178 10.14 13.37 -4.95
C GLU A 178 10.23 14.81 -4.36
N GLY A 179 9.10 15.40 -3.98
CA GLY A 179 9.04 16.74 -3.39
C GLY A 179 9.19 17.89 -4.39
N GLU A 180 8.94 17.66 -5.68
CA GLU A 180 8.90 18.72 -6.68
C GLU A 180 7.65 19.61 -6.50
N ASN A 181 7.78 20.90 -6.80
CA ASN A 181 6.61 21.80 -6.78
C ASN A 181 5.70 21.53 -7.98
N THR A 182 4.59 20.86 -7.71
CA THR A 182 3.57 20.51 -8.70
C THR A 182 2.50 21.59 -8.90
N ALA A 183 2.42 22.60 -8.03
CA ALA A 183 1.40 23.65 -8.09
C ALA A 183 1.45 24.50 -9.39
N ASP A 184 2.60 24.54 -10.05
CA ASP A 184 2.80 25.26 -11.32
C ASP A 184 2.44 24.42 -12.57
N VAL A 185 2.01 23.17 -12.39
CA VAL A 185 1.55 22.32 -13.48
C VAL A 185 0.07 22.60 -13.73
N ALA A 186 -0.24 23.26 -14.85
CA ALA A 186 -1.63 23.49 -15.25
C ALA A 186 -2.35 22.16 -15.53
N GLU A 187 -3.56 21.99 -14.97
CA GLU A 187 -4.39 20.78 -15.12
C GLU A 187 -4.68 20.43 -16.60
N ASP A 188 -4.79 21.42 -17.48
CA ASP A 188 -5.01 21.18 -18.91
C ASP A 188 -3.80 20.52 -19.61
N ARG A 189 -2.64 20.51 -18.95
CA ARG A 189 -1.40 19.89 -19.42
C ARG A 189 -1.19 18.48 -18.89
N THR A 190 -1.99 18.00 -17.95
CA THR A 190 -1.97 16.61 -17.51
C THR A 190 -2.99 15.79 -18.31
N GLU A 191 -2.67 14.52 -18.53
CA GLU A 191 -3.66 13.53 -18.97
C GLU A 191 -4.57 13.23 -17.78
N GLU A 192 -5.85 13.00 -18.05
CA GLU A 192 -6.74 12.44 -17.03
C GLU A 192 -6.20 11.07 -16.63
N ASP A 193 -6.21 10.81 -15.33
CA ASP A 193 -5.86 9.48 -14.85
C ASP A 193 -6.90 8.49 -15.35
N ASP A 194 -6.44 7.46 -16.05
CA ASP A 194 -7.31 6.39 -16.54
C ASP A 194 -7.40 5.22 -15.55
N GLY A 195 -6.73 5.34 -14.38
CA GLY A 195 -6.73 4.32 -13.33
C GLY A 195 -6.07 3.01 -13.75
N VAL A 196 -5.39 2.97 -14.90
CA VAL A 196 -4.77 1.75 -15.43
C VAL A 196 -3.27 1.76 -15.14
N ASP A 197 -2.83 0.79 -14.34
CA ASP A 197 -1.42 0.58 -14.08
C ASP A 197 -0.62 0.42 -15.38
N ARG A 198 0.53 1.09 -15.42
CA ARG A 198 1.43 1.02 -16.57
C ARG A 198 2.30 -0.23 -16.45
N ILE A 199 2.74 -0.77 -17.59
CA ILE A 199 3.69 -1.87 -17.62
C ILE A 199 5.00 -1.42 -16.95
N GLY A 200 5.28 -2.00 -15.78
CA GLY A 200 6.52 -1.76 -15.05
C GLY A 200 7.68 -2.63 -15.53
N PHE A 201 7.38 -3.82 -16.05
CA PHE A 201 8.39 -4.78 -16.50
C PHE A 201 8.05 -5.35 -17.88
N VAL A 202 9.05 -5.42 -18.76
CA VAL A 202 8.94 -6.15 -20.02
C VAL A 202 9.91 -7.32 -20.01
N VAL A 203 9.40 -8.53 -20.20
CA VAL A 203 10.16 -9.79 -20.24
C VAL A 203 10.23 -10.27 -21.69
N GLN A 204 11.35 -10.00 -22.34
CA GLN A 204 11.61 -10.44 -23.71
C GLN A 204 12.20 -11.84 -23.73
N VAL A 205 11.63 -12.71 -24.56
CA VAL A 205 12.03 -14.10 -24.75
C VAL A 205 12.50 -14.29 -26.20
N LEU A 206 13.78 -14.61 -26.37
CA LEU A 206 14.40 -14.90 -27.66
C LEU A 206 15.14 -16.23 -27.61
N PRO A 207 15.17 -17.04 -28.69
CA PRO A 207 16.01 -18.24 -28.72
C PRO A 207 17.47 -17.92 -28.39
N ALA A 208 18.08 -18.71 -27.51
CA ALA A 208 19.48 -18.50 -27.14
C ALA A 208 20.40 -18.80 -28.32
N GLY A 209 21.19 -17.80 -28.74
CA GLY A 209 22.28 -18.01 -29.71
C GLY A 209 23.40 -18.89 -29.13
N LYS A 210 24.44 -19.18 -29.92
CA LYS A 210 25.58 -20.01 -29.47
C LYS A 210 26.37 -19.41 -28.30
N LYS A 211 26.43 -18.08 -28.22
CA LYS A 211 27.16 -17.31 -27.20
C LYS A 211 26.35 -16.05 -26.86
N PRO A 212 25.25 -16.17 -26.11
CA PRO A 212 24.44 -15.01 -25.75
C PRO A 212 25.24 -14.11 -24.81
N LYS A 213 25.09 -12.79 -24.97
CA LYS A 213 25.56 -11.82 -23.97
C LYS A 213 24.59 -11.93 -22.79
N ILE A 214 25.10 -12.33 -21.63
CA ILE A 214 24.32 -12.45 -20.38
C ILE A 214 24.85 -11.47 -19.34
N SER A 215 23.95 -10.99 -18.51
CA SER A 215 24.27 -10.26 -17.28
C SER A 215 24.82 -11.21 -16.21
N GLY A 216 25.60 -10.64 -15.28
CA GLY A 216 26.02 -11.32 -14.06
C GLY A 216 24.89 -11.42 -13.03
N LEU A 217 25.20 -12.04 -11.89
CA LEU A 217 24.35 -12.03 -10.70
C LEU A 217 25.00 -11.12 -9.65
N ALA A 218 24.21 -10.32 -8.95
CA ALA A 218 24.65 -9.55 -7.80
C ALA A 218 24.82 -10.45 -6.56
N LYS A 219 25.28 -9.87 -5.44
CA LYS A 219 25.61 -10.63 -4.21
C LYS A 219 24.45 -11.46 -3.64
N ASN A 220 23.20 -11.03 -3.85
CA ASN A 220 21.98 -11.72 -3.42
C ASN A 220 21.35 -12.58 -4.51
N LEU A 221 22.08 -12.93 -5.57
CA LEU A 221 21.59 -13.61 -6.78
C LEU A 221 20.64 -12.80 -7.67
N SER A 222 20.33 -11.55 -7.31
CA SER A 222 19.52 -10.71 -8.19
C SER A 222 20.23 -10.50 -9.52
N LEU A 223 19.43 -10.39 -10.58
CA LEU A 223 19.89 -10.10 -11.91
C LEU A 223 20.66 -8.77 -11.90
N SER A 224 21.91 -8.77 -12.33
CA SER A 224 22.66 -7.53 -12.51
C SER A 224 22.06 -6.73 -13.67
N MET A 225 21.58 -5.54 -13.37
CA MET A 225 20.94 -4.64 -14.32
C MET A 225 21.92 -3.57 -14.82
N GLU A 226 21.91 -3.34 -16.12
CA GLU A 226 22.45 -2.13 -16.74
C GLU A 226 21.43 -1.01 -16.58
N THR A 227 21.85 0.14 -16.06
CA THR A 227 20.99 1.31 -15.86
C THR A 227 21.34 2.41 -16.85
N ARG A 228 20.33 3.14 -17.33
CA ARG A 228 20.47 4.38 -18.11
C ARG A 228 19.34 5.35 -17.81
N VAL A 229 19.56 6.62 -18.07
CA VAL A 229 18.46 7.59 -18.25
C VAL A 229 17.97 7.49 -19.69
N PRO A 230 16.68 7.23 -19.95
CA PRO A 230 16.15 7.24 -21.31
C PRO A 230 16.42 8.57 -22.03
N ALA A 231 16.41 8.59 -23.36
CA ALA A 231 16.67 9.84 -24.10
C ALA A 231 15.51 10.83 -23.99
N ASN A 232 14.29 10.31 -23.87
CA ASN A 232 13.09 11.10 -23.63
C ASN A 232 12.39 10.58 -22.38
N CYS A 233 11.77 11.48 -21.63
CA CYS A 233 10.96 11.11 -20.47
C CYS A 233 9.92 10.05 -20.89
N PRO A 234 9.90 8.88 -20.23
CA PRO A 234 8.94 7.82 -20.55
C PRO A 234 7.51 8.33 -20.46
N LEU A 235 6.65 7.84 -21.34
CA LEU A 235 5.21 8.12 -21.24
C LEU A 235 4.48 7.02 -20.46
N GLY A 236 5.14 5.88 -20.28
CA GLY A 236 4.53 4.67 -19.74
C GLY A 236 3.89 3.85 -20.86
N ILE A 237 3.88 2.55 -20.68
CA ILE A 237 3.33 1.60 -21.64
C ILE A 237 1.99 1.13 -21.07
N LYS A 238 0.90 1.34 -21.80
CA LYS A 238 -0.41 0.85 -21.38
C LYS A 238 -0.50 -0.67 -21.58
N PRO A 239 -1.06 -1.42 -20.61
CA PRO A 239 -1.35 -2.83 -20.78
C PRO A 239 -2.47 -3.04 -21.81
N ILE A 240 -2.56 -4.26 -22.34
CA ILE A 240 -3.53 -4.72 -23.33
C ILE A 240 -4.38 -5.81 -22.67
N GLY A 241 -5.68 -5.55 -22.50
CA GLY A 241 -6.62 -6.54 -21.99
C GLY A 241 -6.53 -6.82 -20.49
N ILE A 242 -5.81 -5.98 -19.74
CA ILE A 242 -5.95 -5.88 -18.29
C ILE A 242 -6.91 -4.72 -18.06
N GLU A 243 -8.07 -5.02 -17.50
CA GLU A 243 -8.99 -4.00 -16.99
C GLU A 243 -8.44 -3.51 -15.65
N SER A 244 -8.67 -2.25 -15.31
CA SER A 244 -8.28 -1.76 -13.99
C SER A 244 -9.11 -2.50 -12.95
N ASP A 245 -8.44 -3.15 -12.00
CA ASP A 245 -9.09 -3.73 -10.81
C ASP A 245 -9.46 -2.65 -9.78
N MET A 246 -9.16 -1.38 -10.06
CA MET A 246 -9.63 -0.27 -9.24
C MET A 246 -11.16 -0.27 -9.29
N ALA A 247 -11.76 -0.40 -8.10
CA ALA A 247 -13.19 -0.20 -7.94
C ALA A 247 -13.56 1.12 -8.60
N THR A 248 -14.57 1.10 -9.46
CA THR A 248 -15.11 2.34 -10.00
C THR A 248 -15.54 3.25 -8.85
N PRO A 249 -15.59 4.58 -9.03
CA PRO A 249 -16.08 5.47 -7.98
C PRO A 249 -17.48 5.08 -7.44
N GLU A 250 -18.29 4.41 -8.27
CA GLU A 250 -19.59 3.85 -7.86
C GLU A 250 -19.45 2.62 -6.96
N GLU A 251 -18.54 1.70 -7.29
CA GLU A 251 -18.22 0.51 -6.48
C GLU A 251 -17.54 0.88 -5.16
N GLU A 252 -16.60 1.84 -5.16
CA GLU A 252 -16.03 2.40 -3.92
C GLU A 252 -17.13 3.00 -3.03
N ALA A 253 -18.02 3.81 -3.61
CA ALA A 253 -19.13 4.40 -2.87
C ALA A 253 -20.16 3.36 -2.37
N GLU A 254 -20.30 2.23 -3.05
CA GLU A 254 -21.13 1.10 -2.60
C GLU A 254 -20.46 0.33 -1.45
N LEU A 255 -19.16 0.04 -1.55
CA LEU A 255 -18.37 -0.56 -0.48
C LEU A 255 -18.42 0.32 0.78
N GLU A 256 -18.17 1.62 0.67
CA GLU A 256 -18.30 2.56 1.79
C GLU A 256 -19.71 2.54 2.40
N ARG A 257 -20.75 2.38 1.57
CA ARG A 257 -22.14 2.31 2.02
C ARG A 257 -22.42 1.02 2.78
N GLU A 258 -21.89 -0.11 2.32
CA GLU A 258 -21.99 -1.39 3.02
C GLU A 258 -21.23 -1.37 4.34
N GLU A 259 -19.98 -0.88 4.35
CA GLU A 259 -19.19 -0.71 5.56
C GLU A 259 -19.90 0.19 6.58
N ARG A 260 -20.46 1.32 6.15
CA ARG A 260 -21.28 2.19 7.03
C ARG A 260 -22.52 1.48 7.56
N LYS A 261 -23.16 0.63 6.76
CA LYS A 261 -24.33 -0.14 7.18
C LYS A 261 -23.94 -1.18 8.23
N GLU A 262 -22.81 -1.85 8.05
CA GLU A 262 -22.25 -2.79 9.02
C GLU A 262 -21.80 -2.09 10.32
N ALA A 263 -21.10 -0.95 10.21
CA ALA A 263 -20.70 -0.13 11.34
C ALA A 263 -21.93 0.33 12.13
N LYS A 264 -22.98 0.81 11.45
CA LYS A 264 -24.26 1.17 12.08
C LYS A 264 -24.97 -0.01 12.71
N ALA A 265 -24.86 -1.22 12.14
CA ALA A 265 -25.41 -2.43 12.74
C ALA A 265 -24.63 -2.85 14.00
N ARG A 266 -23.31 -2.63 14.02
CA ARG A 266 -22.39 -3.00 15.12
C ARG A 266 -22.34 -1.98 16.26
N PHE A 267 -22.54 -0.70 15.97
CA PHE A 267 -22.35 0.41 16.92
C PHE A 267 -23.55 1.38 16.95
N GLY A 268 -24.70 0.96 16.40
CA GLY A 268 -25.93 1.75 16.44
C GLY A 268 -26.56 1.81 17.84
N ASP A 269 -26.32 0.80 18.68
CA ASP A 269 -26.73 0.78 20.08
C ASP A 269 -25.68 1.50 20.95
N PRO A 270 -26.10 2.51 21.74
CA PRO A 270 -25.28 3.13 22.77
C PRO A 270 -24.49 2.17 23.68
N LYS A 271 -25.01 0.97 23.95
CA LYS A 271 -24.34 -0.03 24.77
C LYS A 271 -23.10 -0.61 24.09
N ASP A 272 -23.18 -0.88 22.79
CA ASP A 272 -22.05 -1.45 22.03
C ASP A 272 -20.88 -0.46 21.99
N LEU A 273 -21.16 0.83 21.84
CA LEU A 273 -20.16 1.89 21.95
C LEU A 273 -19.56 1.97 23.36
N ALA A 274 -20.38 1.85 24.41
CA ALA A 274 -19.88 1.87 25.78
C ALA A 274 -18.97 0.68 26.09
N GLU A 275 -19.32 -0.52 25.63
CA GLU A 275 -18.48 -1.71 25.76
C GLU A 275 -17.17 -1.57 24.95
N HIS A 276 -17.25 -1.02 23.73
CA HIS A 276 -16.08 -0.77 22.89
C HIS A 276 -15.06 0.18 23.55
N PHE A 277 -15.53 1.25 24.19
CA PHE A 277 -14.66 2.25 24.83
C PHE A 277 -14.40 2.00 26.33
N GLN A 278 -14.88 0.90 26.90
CA GLN A 278 -14.57 0.54 28.28
C GLN A 278 -13.06 0.41 28.53
N PRO A 279 -12.27 -0.28 27.69
CA PRO A 279 -10.84 -0.44 27.97
C PRO A 279 -10.06 0.86 27.78
N PHE A 280 -10.55 1.82 26.96
CA PHE A 280 -10.01 3.18 26.93
C PHE A 280 -10.11 3.83 28.30
N ALA A 281 -11.29 3.78 28.93
CA ALA A 281 -11.49 4.34 30.26
C ALA A 281 -10.55 3.67 31.27
N GLU A 282 -10.42 2.34 31.24
CA GLU A 282 -9.51 1.57 32.11
C GLU A 282 -8.04 1.96 31.92
N ALA A 283 -7.55 2.03 30.67
CA ALA A 283 -6.18 2.46 30.36
C ALA A 283 -5.94 3.90 30.82
N LEU A 284 -6.91 4.78 30.57
CA LEU A 284 -6.91 6.15 31.08
C LEU A 284 -6.93 6.16 32.61
N PHE A 285 -7.54 5.21 33.32
CA PHE A 285 -7.45 5.12 34.79
C PHE A 285 -6.08 4.59 35.26
N GLN A 286 -5.49 3.64 34.55
CA GLN A 286 -4.24 2.98 34.93
C GLN A 286 -2.98 3.77 34.55
N GLN A 287 -3.12 4.92 33.89
CA GLN A 287 -1.99 5.71 33.36
C GLN A 287 -1.25 4.99 32.22
N GLN A 288 -1.95 4.11 31.50
CA GLN A 288 -1.43 3.43 30.31
C GLN A 288 -1.77 4.28 29.09
N PHE A 289 -1.12 5.43 28.94
CA PHE A 289 -1.51 6.42 27.94
C PHE A 289 -1.23 5.96 26.51
N GLU A 290 -0.21 5.12 26.30
CA GLU A 290 0.04 4.45 25.04
C GLU A 290 -1.17 3.57 24.67
N ALA A 291 -1.64 2.73 25.60
CA ALA A 291 -2.82 1.90 25.37
C ALA A 291 -4.12 2.71 25.18
N ALA A 292 -4.27 3.83 25.91
CA ALA A 292 -5.41 4.74 25.73
C ALA A 292 -5.34 5.47 24.37
N SER A 293 -4.15 5.75 23.84
CA SER A 293 -3.97 6.45 22.57
C SER A 293 -4.44 5.65 21.37
N GLU A 294 -4.44 4.31 21.44
CA GLU A 294 -4.92 3.44 20.37
C GLU A 294 -6.39 3.67 19.99
N TYR A 295 -7.17 4.25 20.90
CA TYR A 295 -8.58 4.59 20.67
C TYR A 295 -8.78 5.90 19.92
N PHE A 296 -7.75 6.73 19.77
CA PHE A 296 -7.82 7.98 19.02
C PHE A 296 -7.62 7.74 17.53
N ILE A 297 -8.13 8.67 16.72
CA ILE A 297 -7.75 8.76 15.30
C ILE A 297 -6.22 8.86 15.18
N GLU A 298 -5.66 8.29 14.11
CA GLU A 298 -4.21 8.12 13.94
C GLU A 298 -3.44 9.42 14.13
N SER A 299 -3.94 10.52 13.56
CA SER A 299 -3.33 11.85 13.65
C SER A 299 -3.21 12.40 15.08
N LEU A 300 -4.03 11.93 16.03
CA LEU A 300 -4.03 12.42 17.42
C LEU A 300 -3.27 11.53 18.39
N ARG A 301 -2.80 10.34 18.00
CA ARG A 301 -2.25 9.35 18.95
C ARG A 301 -1.09 9.89 19.78
N GLN A 302 -0.09 10.48 19.11
CA GLN A 302 1.09 11.04 19.78
C GLN A 302 0.75 12.25 20.66
N GLU A 303 -0.12 13.12 20.17
CA GLU A 303 -0.56 14.31 20.91
C GLU A 303 -1.40 13.91 22.14
N ALA A 304 -2.20 12.85 22.03
CA ALA A 304 -2.99 12.31 23.13
C ALA A 304 -2.10 11.80 24.28
N ILE A 305 -1.02 11.08 23.95
CA ILE A 305 -0.04 10.62 24.95
C ILE A 305 0.57 11.83 25.67
N GLN A 306 1.05 12.83 24.92
CA GLN A 306 1.65 14.04 25.49
C GLN A 306 0.66 14.80 26.37
N TYR A 307 -0.55 15.03 25.86
CA TYR A 307 -1.62 15.76 26.52
C TYR A 307 -2.03 15.10 27.84
N MET A 308 -2.30 13.80 27.82
CA MET A 308 -2.68 13.02 29.02
C MET A 308 -1.54 12.99 30.05
N THR A 309 -0.28 12.87 29.60
CA THR A 309 0.90 12.90 30.45
C THR A 309 1.04 14.23 31.19
N VAL A 310 0.97 15.35 30.46
CA VAL A 310 1.13 16.71 31.03
C VAL A 310 -0.01 17.07 31.99
N ARG A 311 -1.26 16.77 31.62
CA ARG A 311 -2.45 17.10 32.42
C ARG A 311 -2.52 16.30 33.72
N ARG A 312 -2.08 15.04 33.73
CA ARG A 312 -2.27 14.14 34.87
C ARG A 312 -1.14 14.16 35.90
N MET A 313 0.11 14.49 35.54
CA MET A 313 1.21 14.64 36.51
C MET A 313 0.92 15.66 37.64
N ARG A 314 -0.10 16.52 37.47
CA ARG A 314 -0.53 17.49 38.49
C ARG A 314 -1.45 16.94 39.59
N ARG A 315 -1.89 15.66 39.58
CA ARG A 315 -3.04 15.21 40.41
C ARG A 315 -2.95 13.74 40.91
N ARG A 316 -2.29 13.50 42.06
CA ARG A 316 -1.87 12.16 42.55
C ARG A 316 -2.86 11.27 43.33
N LYS A 317 -4.13 11.64 43.59
CA LYS A 317 -5.06 10.77 44.37
C LYS A 317 -6.52 10.93 43.93
N TRP A 318 -7.03 9.97 43.17
CA TRP A 318 -8.43 9.89 42.73
C TRP A 318 -8.88 8.43 42.75
N GLU A 319 -10.09 8.17 43.25
CA GLU A 319 -10.75 6.86 43.18
C GLU A 319 -11.76 6.85 42.02
N PRO A 320 -11.80 5.80 41.19
CA PRO A 320 -12.64 5.76 39.99
C PRO A 320 -14.12 5.56 40.32
N LEU A 321 -15.00 6.20 39.55
CA LEU A 321 -16.41 5.87 39.48
C LEU A 321 -16.76 5.61 38.02
N HIS A 322 -17.00 4.35 37.68
CA HIS A 322 -17.28 3.95 36.30
C HIS A 322 -18.72 4.27 35.95
N SER A 323 -18.93 5.22 35.04
CA SER A 323 -20.18 5.35 34.31
C SER A 323 -19.92 5.98 32.95
N ILE A 324 -20.15 5.21 31.88
CA ILE A 324 -20.08 5.67 30.49
C ILE A 324 -21.49 6.10 30.09
N TRP A 325 -21.64 7.33 29.60
CA TRP A 325 -22.90 7.88 29.15
C TRP A 325 -22.72 8.49 27.77
N LEU A 326 -23.70 8.29 26.88
CA LEU A 326 -23.77 8.98 25.59
C LEU A 326 -24.76 10.14 25.68
N ASP A 327 -24.27 11.36 25.51
CA ASP A 327 -25.12 12.54 25.40
C ASP A 327 -25.72 12.61 23.98
N ARG A 328 -27.01 12.32 23.87
CA ARG A 328 -27.83 12.57 22.66
C ARG A 328 -28.85 13.67 22.92
N GLY A 329 -28.42 14.78 23.52
CA GLY A 329 -29.26 15.97 23.72
C GLY A 329 -29.93 16.42 22.42
N LYS A 330 -31.26 16.55 22.44
CA LYS A 330 -32.06 17.04 21.32
C LYS A 330 -31.85 18.56 21.13
N GLU A 331 -31.53 18.95 19.90
CA GLU A 331 -31.80 20.26 19.28
C GLU A 331 -30.94 21.50 19.62
N ASN A 332 -29.78 21.37 20.27
CA ASN A 332 -28.81 22.48 20.28
C ASN A 332 -27.42 21.96 19.91
N LEU A 333 -26.65 22.79 19.18
CA LEU A 333 -25.27 22.58 18.70
C LEU A 333 -24.53 21.46 19.47
N PRO A 334 -23.92 20.48 18.78
CA PRO A 334 -23.32 19.36 19.47
C PRO A 334 -22.25 19.87 20.46
N SER A 335 -22.34 19.40 21.70
CA SER A 335 -21.62 19.82 22.91
C SER A 335 -20.13 20.11 22.69
N TRP A 336 -19.50 19.39 21.76
CA TRP A 336 -18.10 19.53 21.42
C TRP A 336 -17.75 20.92 20.87
N ARG A 337 -18.54 21.53 19.96
CA ARG A 337 -18.18 22.84 19.35
C ARG A 337 -17.98 23.93 20.41
N SER A 338 -18.86 24.02 21.40
CA SER A 338 -18.78 25.07 22.44
C SER A 338 -17.69 24.85 23.49
N ASN A 339 -17.30 23.59 23.74
CA ASN A 339 -16.35 23.23 24.80
C ASN A 339 -14.90 23.23 24.30
N PHE A 340 -14.65 22.93 23.03
CA PHE A 340 -13.30 22.88 22.48
C PHE A 340 -12.74 24.26 22.09
N GLU A 341 -13.59 25.22 21.70
CA GLU A 341 -13.16 26.59 21.35
C GLU A 341 -12.68 27.43 22.55
N LYS A 342 -12.95 26.98 23.79
CA LYS A 342 -12.71 27.78 25.02
C LYS A 342 -11.58 27.27 25.91
N SER A 343 -10.90 26.18 25.57
CA SER A 343 -9.90 25.55 26.45
C SER A 343 -8.71 24.98 25.69
N GLU A 344 -7.57 24.90 26.37
CA GLU A 344 -6.35 24.15 26.00
C GLU A 344 -6.63 22.62 25.93
N ASN A 345 -7.56 22.20 25.07
CA ASN A 345 -7.98 20.81 24.88
C ASN A 345 -7.30 20.19 23.66
N LEU A 346 -7.26 18.86 23.60
CA LEU A 346 -6.83 18.14 22.40
C LEU A 346 -8.05 17.79 21.55
N PHE A 347 -8.07 18.28 20.31
CA PHE A 347 -9.21 18.09 19.41
C PHE A 347 -8.78 18.21 17.95
N ALA A 348 -9.29 17.30 17.10
CA ALA A 348 -9.16 17.39 15.65
C ALA A 348 -10.49 17.86 15.05
N PRO A 349 -10.75 19.18 14.96
CA PRO A 349 -12.03 19.70 14.50
C PRO A 349 -12.38 19.26 13.08
N ASP A 350 -11.38 19.15 12.21
CA ASP A 350 -11.56 18.77 10.81
C ASP A 350 -11.96 17.29 10.64
N SER A 351 -11.79 16.49 11.69
CA SER A 351 -12.18 15.07 11.70
C SER A 351 -13.61 14.84 12.19
N VAL A 352 -14.31 15.88 12.68
CA VAL A 352 -15.67 15.77 13.22
C VAL A 352 -16.68 16.51 12.36
N THR A 353 -17.61 15.75 11.79
CA THR A 353 -18.75 16.22 11.00
C THR A 353 -20.06 15.79 11.67
N GLU A 354 -21.17 16.43 11.31
CA GLU A 354 -22.49 15.98 11.78
C GLU A 354 -22.81 14.54 11.35
N SER A 355 -22.27 14.11 10.20
CA SER A 355 -22.51 12.78 9.64
C SER A 355 -21.71 11.66 10.30
N ASN A 356 -20.55 11.95 10.89
CA ASN A 356 -19.70 10.91 11.51
C ASN A 356 -19.68 10.99 13.04
N TYR A 357 -20.27 11.99 13.68
CA TYR A 357 -20.29 12.10 15.15
C TYR A 357 -21.24 11.06 15.77
N LEU A 358 -20.70 10.18 16.63
CA LEU A 358 -21.44 9.08 17.27
C LEU A 358 -21.85 9.37 18.72
N GLY A 359 -21.26 10.40 19.35
CA GLY A 359 -21.49 10.81 20.74
C GLY A 359 -20.18 11.08 21.48
N ASP A 360 -20.23 11.13 22.81
CA ASP A 360 -19.05 11.33 23.66
C ASP A 360 -18.85 10.10 24.56
N VAL A 361 -17.59 9.71 24.80
CA VAL A 361 -17.21 8.88 25.95
C VAL A 361 -16.99 9.80 27.14
N ARG A 362 -17.83 9.66 28.17
CA ARG A 362 -17.67 10.35 29.45
C ARG A 362 -17.06 9.41 30.50
N CYS A 363 -15.96 9.81 31.13
CA CYS A 363 -15.36 9.15 32.28
C CYS A 363 -15.37 10.09 33.50
N GLU A 364 -15.98 9.66 34.60
CA GLU A 364 -16.05 10.45 35.83
C GLU A 364 -15.04 9.98 36.88
N TYR A 365 -14.39 10.92 37.56
CA TYR A 365 -13.52 10.67 38.71
C TYR A 365 -14.13 11.32 39.95
N GLY A 366 -14.48 10.49 40.93
CA GLY A 366 -15.29 10.92 42.06
C GLY A 366 -16.77 11.08 41.69
N SER A 367 -17.65 11.11 42.69
CA SER A 367 -19.08 11.26 42.45
C SER A 367 -19.42 12.75 42.45
N SER A 368 -20.09 13.23 41.39
CA SER A 368 -20.65 14.58 41.35
C SER A 368 -21.52 14.89 42.59
N ARG A 369 -22.30 13.90 43.07
CA ARG A 369 -23.08 14.01 44.32
C ARG A 369 -22.19 14.08 45.57
N ALA A 370 -21.10 13.31 45.63
CA ALA A 370 -20.15 13.38 46.74
C ALA A 370 -19.41 14.73 46.77
N TYR A 371 -19.09 15.28 45.59
CA TYR A 371 -18.48 16.60 45.47
C TYR A 371 -19.46 17.71 45.89
N ALA A 372 -20.68 17.69 45.38
CA ALA A 372 -21.73 18.65 45.75
C ALA A 372 -22.09 18.62 47.25
N SER A 373 -21.96 17.45 47.89
CA SER A 373 -22.17 17.30 49.34
C SER A 373 -20.93 17.58 50.20
N GLY A 374 -19.81 17.99 49.59
CA GLY A 374 -18.54 18.28 50.28
C GLY A 374 -17.82 17.05 50.83
N LYS A 375 -18.23 15.83 50.46
CA LYS A 375 -17.58 14.58 50.86
C LYS A 375 -16.24 14.35 50.16
N ILE A 376 -16.08 14.89 48.95
CA ILE A 376 -14.81 14.93 48.22
C ILE A 376 -14.52 16.36 47.79
N ASN A 377 -13.25 16.74 47.79
CA ASN A 377 -12.82 18.10 47.48
C ASN A 377 -12.55 18.32 45.98
N ARG A 378 -12.62 17.27 45.16
CA ARG A 378 -12.32 17.32 43.72
C ARG A 378 -13.20 16.34 42.96
N TYR A 379 -13.64 16.77 41.78
CA TYR A 379 -14.37 16.02 40.78
C TYR A 379 -13.72 16.30 39.41
N LEU A 380 -13.70 15.32 38.52
CA LEU A 380 -13.11 15.45 37.20
C LEU A 380 -13.96 14.63 36.23
N ILE A 381 -14.35 15.26 35.14
CA ILE A 381 -14.97 14.60 34.00
C ILE A 381 -13.96 14.63 32.86
N VAL A 382 -13.78 13.47 32.23
CA VAL A 382 -13.10 13.36 30.95
C VAL A 382 -14.15 13.06 29.91
N ASP A 383 -14.18 13.86 28.86
CA ASP A 383 -15.09 13.70 27.76
C ASP A 383 -14.28 13.59 26.47
N ALA A 384 -14.61 12.60 25.64
CA ALA A 384 -13.90 12.31 24.42
C ALA A 384 -14.89 12.05 23.26
N PRO A 385 -14.98 12.93 22.25
CA PRO A 385 -15.91 12.77 21.14
C PRO A 385 -15.56 11.55 20.30
N ILE A 386 -16.58 10.75 19.98
CA ILE A 386 -16.52 9.56 19.16
C ILE A 386 -16.92 9.92 17.73
N VAL A 387 -16.08 9.56 16.77
CA VAL A 387 -16.38 9.64 15.35
C VAL A 387 -16.34 8.27 14.69
N ASP A 388 -17.19 8.08 13.70
CA ASP A 388 -17.15 6.95 12.79
C ASP A 388 -15.97 7.11 11.81
N THR A 389 -15.20 6.05 11.63
CA THR A 389 -14.06 6.01 10.70
C THR A 389 -14.11 4.70 9.91
N PRO A 390 -13.39 4.59 8.77
CA PRO A 390 -13.31 3.33 8.02
C PRO A 390 -12.84 2.14 8.87
N THR A 391 -12.05 2.39 9.91
CA THR A 391 -11.54 1.34 10.83
C THR A 391 -12.44 1.10 12.06
N GLY A 392 -13.63 1.71 12.09
CA GLY A 392 -14.57 1.72 13.21
C GLY A 392 -14.51 2.99 14.07
N PRO A 393 -15.30 3.04 15.16
CA PRO A 393 -15.38 4.20 16.04
C PRO A 393 -14.02 4.57 16.65
N ARG A 394 -13.68 5.87 16.64
CA ARG A 394 -12.45 6.42 17.22
C ARG A 394 -12.72 7.71 18.00
N LEU A 395 -11.83 8.06 18.92
CA LEU A 395 -11.85 9.33 19.63
C LEU A 395 -11.21 10.44 18.78
N ALA A 396 -11.94 11.52 18.55
CA ALA A 396 -11.48 12.70 17.81
C ALA A 396 -10.99 13.84 18.74
N GLY A 397 -10.90 13.58 20.03
CA GLY A 397 -10.40 14.53 21.01
C GLY A 397 -10.56 14.04 22.44
N ILE A 398 -10.06 14.83 23.38
CA ILE A 398 -10.20 14.60 24.81
C ILE A 398 -10.15 15.93 25.55
N TYR A 399 -11.10 16.14 26.46
CA TYR A 399 -11.08 17.27 27.37
C TYR A 399 -11.26 16.84 28.82
N PHE A 400 -10.64 17.61 29.72
CA PHE A 400 -10.73 17.43 31.16
C PHE A 400 -11.49 18.62 31.73
N SER A 401 -12.67 18.40 32.30
CA SER A 401 -13.40 19.40 33.08
C SER A 401 -13.40 19.03 34.56
N SER A 402 -13.42 20.02 35.46
CA SER A 402 -13.34 19.80 36.91
C SER A 402 -14.34 20.63 37.68
#